data_AF-A0A2P2D3P2-F1
#
_entry.id   AF-A0A2P2D3P2-F1
#
_cell.length_a   1.000
_cell.length_b   1.000
_cell.length_c   1.000
_cell.angle_alpha   90.00
_cell.angle_beta   90.00
_cell.angle_gamma   90.00
#
_symmetry.space_group_name_H-M   'P 1'
#
loop_
_entity.id
_entity.type
_entity.pdbx_description
1 polymer ?
#
loop_
_entity_poly.entity_id
_entity_poly.type
_entity_poly.pdbx_seq_one_letter_code
_entity_poly.pdbx_strand_id
1 'polypeptide(L)' 'MLLAYQFSTMHRKITYKIVESKDPLTQDAFDPLGSIGFELISVVHDLKMDRYIYYFKLAEAHQLS' A
#
# COMPACT_ATOMS: atom_id res chain seq x y z
N MET A 1 -10.52 30.01 33.65
CA MET A 1 -10.62 29.64 32.23
C MET A 1 -9.58 28.58 31.93
N LEU A 2 -9.96 27.31 31.80
CA LEU A 2 -9.08 26.26 31.30
C LEU A 2 -9.30 26.18 29.78
N LEU A 3 -8.28 26.47 28.97
CA LEU A 3 -8.29 26.15 27.54
C LEU A 3 -8.16 24.63 27.41
N ALA A 4 -9.26 23.95 27.09
CA ALA A 4 -9.19 22.59 26.59
C ALA A 4 -8.66 22.66 25.15
N TYR A 5 -7.37 22.42 24.97
CA TYR A 5 -6.80 22.15 23.65
C TYR A 5 -7.30 20.78 23.21
N GLN A 6 -8.34 20.78 22.37
CA GLN A 6 -8.86 19.59 21.73
C GLN A 6 -7.83 19.17 20.66
N PHE A 7 -6.94 18.24 20.99
CA PHE A 7 -6.11 17.57 19.98
C PHE A 7 -7.02 16.65 19.16
N SER A 8 -7.58 17.18 18.08
CA SER A 8 -8.21 16.37 17.03
C SER A 8 -7.11 15.58 16.32
N THR A 9 -6.87 14.36 16.74
CA THR A 9 -6.03 13.41 16.01
C THR A 9 -6.68 13.16 14.65
N MET A 10 -6.09 13.70 13.57
CA MET A 10 -6.46 13.29 12.22
C MET A 10 -6.10 11.81 12.04
N HIS A 11 -7.10 10.94 12.16
CA HIS A 11 -6.95 9.53 11.82
C HIS A 11 -6.88 9.40 10.30
N ARG A 12 -5.66 9.32 9.77
CA ARG A 12 -5.45 9.10 8.34
C ARG A 12 -5.65 7.62 8.00
N LYS A 13 -6.63 7.33 7.14
CA LYS A 13 -6.84 5.98 6.62
C LYS A 13 -5.73 5.64 5.63
N ILE A 14 -5.03 4.53 5.84
CA ILE A 14 -4.04 4.00 4.91
C ILE A 14 -4.62 2.73 4.26
N THR A 15 -4.53 2.63 2.94
CA THR A 15 -5.02 1.48 2.18
C THR A 15 -3.84 0.69 1.62
N TYR A 16 -3.90 -0.63 1.80
CA TYR A 16 -2.90 -1.57 1.30
C TYR A 16 -3.54 -2.58 0.35
N LYS A 17 -2.72 -3.11 -0.58
CA LYS A 17 -3.08 -4.25 -1.43
C LYS A 17 -1.94 -5.24 -1.44
N ILE A 18 -2.26 -6.53 -1.32
CA ILE A 18 -1.30 -7.62 -1.32
C ILE A 18 -1.58 -8.47 -2.56
N VAL A 19 -0.54 -8.78 -3.32
CA VAL A 19 -0.60 -9.66 -4.49
C VAL A 19 0.37 -10.81 -4.26
N GLU A 20 -0.07 -12.02 -4.55
CA GLU A 20 0.76 -13.23 -4.43
C GLU A 20 0.90 -13.90 -5.80
N SER A 21 2.09 -14.41 -6.09
CA SER A 21 2.39 -15.13 -7.33
C SER A 21 3.39 -16.24 -7.07
N LYS A 22 3.31 -17.32 -7.85
CA LYS A 22 4.36 -18.35 -7.86
C LYS A 22 5.62 -17.88 -8.58
N ASP A 23 5.43 -17.17 -9.68
CA ASP A 23 6.53 -16.64 -10.50
C ASP A 23 6.78 -15.16 -10.21
N PRO A 24 8.02 -14.67 -10.37
CA PRO A 24 8.31 -13.26 -10.22
C PRO A 24 7.58 -12.44 -11.28
N LEU A 25 6.76 -11.49 -10.83
CA LEU A 25 6.01 -10.56 -11.67
C LEU A 25 6.88 -9.38 -12.13
N THR A 26 6.58 -8.90 -13.34
CA THR A 26 7.21 -7.73 -13.96
C THR A 26 6.41 -6.45 -13.73
N GLN A 27 6.99 -5.31 -14.11
CA GLN A 27 6.34 -4.01 -14.01
C GLN A 27 4.97 -3.96 -14.71
N ASP A 28 4.82 -4.61 -15.87
CA ASP A 28 3.56 -4.65 -16.62
C ASP A 28 2.39 -5.22 -15.79
N ALA A 29 2.67 -6.14 -14.86
CA ALA A 29 1.67 -6.68 -13.95
C ALA A 29 1.23 -5.68 -12.87
N PHE A 30 2.03 -4.65 -12.61
CA PHE A 30 1.80 -3.63 -11.59
C PHE A 30 1.24 -2.33 -12.16
N ASP A 31 1.40 -2.07 -13.46
CA ASP A 31 0.91 -0.85 -14.11
C ASP A 31 -0.59 -0.57 -13.87
N PRO A 32 -1.50 -1.57 -13.89
CA PRO A 32 -2.89 -1.33 -13.53
C PRO A 32 -3.06 -0.83 -12.08
N LEU A 33 -2.22 -1.28 -11.14
CA LEU A 33 -2.23 -0.80 -9.75
C LEU A 33 -1.66 0.62 -9.66
N GLY A 34 -0.58 0.90 -10.40
CA GLY A 34 -0.02 2.24 -10.51
C GLY A 34 -1.05 3.26 -11.04
N SER A 35 -1.85 2.88 -12.04
CA SER A 35 -2.89 3.75 -12.63
C SER A 35 -4.01 4.15 -11.66
N ILE A 36 -4.23 3.37 -10.59
CA ILE A 36 -5.19 3.67 -9.53
C ILE A 36 -4.51 4.20 -8.25
N GLY A 37 -3.25 4.63 -8.37
CA GLY A 37 -2.50 5.29 -7.31
C GLY A 37 -1.85 4.36 -6.29
N PHE A 38 -1.76 3.06 -6.53
CA PHE A 38 -1.01 2.17 -5.66
C PHE A 38 0.48 2.14 -6.01
N GLU A 39 1.32 2.25 -5.00
CA GLU A 39 2.77 2.19 -5.10
C GLU A 39 3.28 0.89 -4.47
N LEU A 40 4.19 0.19 -5.13
CA LEU A 40 4.85 -0.99 -4.58
C LEU A 40 5.82 -0.55 -3.47
N ILE A 41 5.64 -1.10 -2.26
CA ILE A 41 6.43 -0.73 -1.08
C ILE A 41 7.32 -1.87 -0.57
N SER A 42 6.99 -3.12 -0.89
CA SER A 42 7.79 -4.27 -0.47
C SER A 42 7.54 -5.49 -1.35
N VAL A 43 8.56 -6.31 -1.50
CA VAL A 43 8.50 -7.63 -2.14
C VAL A 43 9.13 -8.64 -1.19
N VAL A 44 8.42 -9.71 -0.91
CA VAL A 44 8.88 -10.82 -0.06
C VAL A 44 8.87 -12.10 -0.89
N HIS A 45 9.97 -12.83 -0.88
CA HIS A 45 10.02 -14.20 -1.40
C HIS A 45 9.89 -15.18 -0.22
N ASP A 46 8.73 -15.83 -0.10
CA ASP A 46 8.46 -16.86 0.91
C ASP A 46 9.06 -18.19 0.44
N LEU A 47 10.30 -18.46 0.85
CA LEU A 47 11.05 -19.68 0.48
C LEU A 47 10.40 -20.97 0.98
N LYS A 48 9.55 -20.91 2.02
CA LYS A 48 8.89 -22.11 2.54
C LYS A 48 7.73 -22.55 1.63
N MET A 49 7.03 -21.57 1.03
CA MET A 49 5.90 -21.82 0.14
C MET A 49 6.23 -21.61 -1.33
N ASP A 50 7.46 -21.20 -1.65
CA ASP A 50 7.96 -20.91 -3.00
C ASP A 50 7.04 -19.94 -3.76
N ARG A 51 6.81 -18.77 -3.15
CA ARG A 51 5.95 -17.72 -3.72
C ARG A 51 6.46 -16.31 -3.43
N TYR A 52 6.14 -15.40 -4.32
CA TYR A 52 6.40 -13.97 -4.20
C TYR A 52 5.16 -13.25 -3.69
N ILE A 53 5.36 -12.35 -2.73
CA ILE A 53 4.33 -11.53 -2.10
C ILE A 53 4.69 -10.06 -2.30
N TYR A 54 3.81 -9.32 -2.95
CA TYR A 54 3.98 -7.92 -3.31
C TYR A 54 3.04 -7.06 -2.48
N TYR A 55 3.60 -6.08 -1.77
CA TYR A 55 2.86 -5.17 -0.92
C TYR A 55 2.78 -3.80 -1.58
N PHE A 56 1.56 -3.31 -1.73
CA PHE A 56 1.27 -1.99 -2.28
C PHE A 56 0.60 -1.10 -1.24
N LYS A 57 0.89 0.21 -1.29
CA LYS A 57 0.23 1.25 -0.51
C LYS A 57 -0.42 2.25 -1.45
N LEU A 58 -1.65 2.67 -1.14
CA LEU A 58 -2.29 3.77 -1.87
C LEU A 58 -1.56 5.08 -1.57
N ALA A 59 -1.07 5.74 -2.63
CA ALA A 59 -0.35 6.99 -2.56
C ALA A 59 -1.20 8.11 -1.99
N GLU A 60 -0.57 8.97 -1.20
CA GLU A 60 -1.21 10.03 -0.44
C GLU A 60 -1.90 11.08 -1.33
N ALA A 61 -1.31 11.39 -2.49
CA ALA A 61 -1.87 12.32 -3.46
C ALA A 61 -3.20 11.84 -4.06
N HIS A 62 -3.44 10.52 -4.09
CA HIS A 62 -4.69 9.91 -4.58
C HIS A 62 -5.79 9.84 -3.51
N GLN A 63 -5.49 10.12 -2.24
CA GLN A 63 -6.49 10.11 -1.17
C GLN A 63 -7.25 11.43 -0.99
N LEU A 64 -6.80 12.51 -1.66
CA LEU A 64 -7.31 13.87 -1.51
C LEU A 64 -8.27 14.31 -2.64
N SER A 65 -8.63 13.39 -3.54
CA SER A 65 -9.59 13.61 -4.64
C SER A 65 -11.01 13.25 -4.20
#